data_AF-A0A7J2JYK5-F1
#
_entry.id   AF-A0A7J2JYK5-F1
#
_cell.length_a   1.000
_cell.length_b   1.000
_cell.length_c   1.000
_cell.angle_alpha   90.00
_cell.angle_beta   90.00
_cell.angle_gamma   90.00
#
_symmetry.space_group_name_H-M   'P 1'
#
loop_
_entity.id
_entity.type
_entity.pdbx_description
1 polymer ?
#
loop_
_entity_poly.entity_id
_entity_poly.type
_entity_poly.pdbx_seq_one_letter_code
_entity_poly.pdbx_strand_id
1 'polypeptide(L)'
;MSGVPFYAGPDDLVRYFSAAREIAPDKPVAICVGGDKGAVEAVVEALEGAGFPTYPSIRRAVRALSALSAYSAARERLASSSWPLVRRPSQACSSNERDYLRSSRSR
;
A
#
# COMPACT_ATOMS: atom_id res chain seq x y z
N MET A 1 2.73 -25.16 -21.44
CA MET A 1 2.25 -23.77 -21.24
C MET A 1 2.34 -23.07 -22.57
N SER A 2 1.20 -22.74 -23.20
CA SER A 2 1.15 -22.02 -24.47
C SER A 2 1.67 -20.60 -24.25
N GLY A 3 2.77 -20.27 -24.94
CA GLY A 3 3.41 -18.95 -24.91
C GLY A 3 2.63 -17.93 -25.74
N VAL A 4 1.38 -17.67 -25.39
CA VAL A 4 0.68 -16.48 -25.87
C VAL A 4 1.26 -15.27 -25.13
N PRO A 5 1.67 -14.21 -25.85
CA PRO A 5 2.10 -12.97 -25.20
C PRO A 5 0.98 -12.46 -24.31
N PHE A 6 1.30 -12.31 -23.02
CA PHE A 6 0.39 -11.76 -22.04
C PHE A 6 0.34 -10.24 -22.23
N TYR A 7 -0.60 -9.80 -23.04
CA TYR A 7 -0.95 -8.38 -23.11
C TYR A 7 -1.88 -8.08 -21.94
N ALA A 8 -1.36 -7.37 -20.93
CA ALA A 8 -2.15 -6.85 -19.83
C ALA A 8 -2.06 -5.33 -19.84
N GLY A 9 -3.21 -4.67 -19.87
CA GLY A 9 -3.30 -3.23 -19.67
C GLY A 9 -3.16 -2.85 -18.18
N PRO A 10 -3.09 -1.55 -17.87
CA PRO A 10 -3.09 -1.06 -16.50
C PRO A 10 -4.27 -1.61 -15.66
N ASP A 11 -5.48 -1.63 -16.22
CA ASP A 11 -6.68 -2.13 -15.55
C ASP A 11 -6.62 -3.63 -15.24
N ASP A 12 -6.04 -4.42 -16.15
CA ASP A 12 -5.85 -5.86 -15.92
C ASP A 12 -4.87 -6.09 -14.76
N LEU A 13 -3.79 -5.32 -14.69
CA LEU A 13 -2.83 -5.40 -13.59
C LEU A 13 -3.50 -5.08 -12.25
N VAL A 14 -4.28 -3.99 -12.19
CA VAL A 14 -5.07 -3.64 -10.99
C VAL A 14 -6.00 -4.79 -10.60
N ARG A 15 -6.72 -5.39 -11.56
CA ARG A 15 -7.60 -6.54 -11.33
C ARG A 15 -6.83 -7.71 -10.71
N TYR A 16 -5.69 -8.08 -11.29
CA TYR A 16 -4.89 -9.22 -10.82
C TYR A 16 -4.33 -9.00 -9.41
N PHE A 17 -3.76 -7.83 -9.13
CA PHE A 17 -3.21 -7.56 -7.80
C PHE A 17 -4.29 -7.36 -6.74
N SER A 18 -5.47 -6.85 -7.12
CA SER A 18 -6.62 -6.78 -6.22
C SER A 18 -7.11 -8.19 -5.84
N ALA A 19 -7.26 -9.08 -6.82
CA ALA A 19 -7.61 -10.47 -6.55
C ALA A 19 -6.56 -11.18 -5.68
N ALA A 20 -5.26 -10.93 -5.91
CA ALA A 20 -4.19 -11.46 -5.06
C ALA A 20 -4.28 -10.95 -3.62
N ARG A 21 -4.59 -9.66 -3.42
CA ARG A 21 -4.80 -9.05 -2.11
C ARG A 21 -6.02 -9.62 -1.38
N GLU A 22 -7.08 -9.99 -2.10
CA GLU A 22 -8.26 -10.65 -1.53
C GLU A 22 -7.96 -12.10 -1.09
N ILE A 23 -7.18 -12.85 -1.87
CA ILE A 23 -6.81 -14.23 -1.55
C ILE A 23 -5.92 -14.30 -0.30
N ALA A 24 -5.02 -13.34 -0.13
CA ALA A 24 -4.08 -13.31 0.99
C ALA A 24 -3.92 -11.88 1.56
N PRO A 25 -4.89 -11.40 2.35
CA PRO A 25 -4.91 -10.00 2.82
C PRO A 25 -3.74 -9.66 3.75
N ASP A 26 -3.15 -10.65 4.42
CA ASP A 26 -2.01 -10.45 5.32
C ASP A 26 -0.66 -10.44 4.59
N LYS A 27 -0.61 -10.81 3.31
CA LYS A 27 0.63 -10.81 2.54
C LYS A 27 0.80 -9.47 1.81
N PRO A 28 1.89 -8.73 2.06
CA PRO A 28 2.12 -7.47 1.38
C PRO A 28 2.43 -7.67 -0.11
N VAL A 29 1.94 -6.76 -0.94
CA VAL A 29 2.23 -6.69 -2.38
C VAL A 29 3.03 -5.43 -2.66
N ALA A 30 4.15 -5.57 -3.37
CA ALA A 30 4.96 -4.47 -3.86
C ALA A 30 5.28 -4.72 -5.33
N ILE A 31 5.14 -3.70 -6.17
CA ILE A 31 5.20 -3.85 -7.63
C ILE A 31 6.44 -3.13 -8.16
N CYS A 32 7.15 -3.78 -9.09
CA CYS A 32 8.18 -3.16 -9.89
C CYS A 32 7.73 -3.18 -11.34
N VAL A 33 7.74 -2.01 -11.99
CA VAL A 33 7.37 -1.89 -13.41
C VAL A 33 8.52 -1.25 -14.16
N GLY A 34 8.84 -1.81 -15.33
CA GLY A 34 9.85 -1.28 -16.24
C GLY A 34 9.40 -1.50 -17.68
N GLY A 35 9.82 -0.61 -18.57
CA GLY A 35 9.38 -0.60 -19.96
C GLY A 35 9.47 0.79 -20.58
N ASP A 36 8.71 0.99 -21.66
CA ASP A 36 8.55 2.30 -22.28
C ASP A 36 7.98 3.32 -21.29
N LYS A 37 8.45 4.57 -21.36
CA LYS A 37 8.09 5.62 -20.41
C LYS A 37 6.57 5.84 -20.33
N GLY A 38 5.90 5.96 -21.47
CA GLY A 38 4.45 6.23 -21.49
C GLY A 38 3.65 5.06 -20.94
N ALA A 39 4.05 3.84 -21.29
CA ALA A 39 3.42 2.64 -20.75
C ALA A 39 3.63 2.49 -19.23
N VAL A 40 4.85 2.76 -18.75
CA VAL A 40 5.17 2.71 -17.31
C VAL A 40 4.37 3.74 -16.53
N GLU A 41 4.29 4.99 -17.01
CA GLU A 41 3.52 6.05 -16.34
C GLU A 41 2.04 5.67 -16.19
N ALA A 42 1.42 5.17 -17.25
CA ALA A 42 0.02 4.72 -17.21
C ALA A 42 -0.21 3.56 -16.22
N VAL A 43 0.72 2.59 -16.18
CA VAL A 43 0.63 1.47 -15.23
C VAL A 43 0.86 1.93 -13.79
N VAL A 44 1.84 2.81 -13.55
CA VAL A 44 2.13 3.36 -12.22
C VAL A 44 0.92 4.13 -11.70
N GLU A 45 0.33 5.01 -12.51
CA GLU A 45 -0.85 5.79 -12.13
C GLU A 45 -2.02 4.89 -11.72
N ALA A 46 -2.34 3.87 -12.52
CA ALA A 46 -3.42 2.94 -12.21
C ALA A 46 -3.17 2.14 -10.93
N LEU A 47 -1.96 1.62 -10.74
CA LEU A 47 -1.61 0.78 -9.59
C LEU A 47 -1.53 1.58 -8.29
N GLU A 48 -0.92 2.76 -8.31
CA GLU A 48 -0.84 3.65 -7.15
C GLU A 48 -2.23 4.20 -6.79
N GLY A 49 -3.06 4.54 -7.79
CA GLY A 49 -4.46 4.91 -7.59
C GLY A 49 -5.28 3.80 -6.91
N ALA A 50 -4.97 2.53 -7.18
CA ALA A 50 -5.56 1.37 -6.51
C ALA A 50 -4.94 1.04 -5.13
N GLY A 51 -3.95 1.81 -4.69
CA GLY A 51 -3.27 1.68 -3.40
C GLY A 51 -2.14 0.65 -3.35
N PHE A 52 -1.59 0.25 -4.51
CA PHE A 52 -0.43 -0.63 -4.57
C PHE A 52 0.87 0.18 -4.66
N PRO A 53 1.84 -0.05 -3.75
CA PRO A 53 3.13 0.64 -3.82
C PRO A 53 3.91 0.15 -5.03
N THR A 54 4.25 1.07 -5.93
CA THR A 54 4.93 0.79 -7.18
C THR A 54 6.31 1.46 -7.21
N TYR A 55 7.31 0.77 -7.74
CA TYR A 55 8.69 1.25 -7.74
C TYR A 55 9.34 1.11 -9.12
N PRO A 56 10.16 2.08 -9.55
CA PRO A 56 10.85 2.04 -10.84
C PRO A 56 12.11 1.17 -10.83
N SER A 57 12.39 0.46 -9.73
CA SER A 57 13.60 -0.33 -9.56
C SER A 57 13.31 -1.58 -8.75
N ILE A 58 13.75 -2.72 -9.28
CA ILE A 58 13.62 -4.03 -8.63
C ILE A 58 14.23 -3.99 -7.23
N ARG A 59 15.40 -3.34 -7.07
CA ARG A 59 16.07 -3.23 -5.77
C ARG A 59 15.21 -2.46 -4.75
N ARG A 60 14.50 -1.41 -5.19
CA ARG A 60 13.59 -0.66 -4.31
C ARG A 60 12.36 -1.49 -3.95
N ALA A 61 11.75 -2.15 -4.92
CA ALA A 61 10.59 -3.02 -4.69
C ALA A 61 10.93 -4.16 -3.71
N VAL A 62 12.06 -4.84 -3.88
CA VAL A 62 12.51 -5.90 -2.97
C VAL A 62 12.72 -5.37 -1.55
N ARG A 63 13.39 -4.22 -1.40
CA ARG A 63 13.59 -3.60 -0.08
C ARG A 63 12.28 -3.23 0.61
N ALA A 64 11.35 -2.65 -0.15
CA ALA A 64 10.02 -2.30 0.36
C ALA A 64 9.26 -3.57 0.79
N LEU A 65 9.27 -4.61 -0.04
CA LEU A 65 8.63 -5.89 0.26
C LEU A 65 9.21 -6.55 1.52
N SER A 66 10.54 -6.57 1.67
CA SER A 66 11.20 -7.10 2.87
C SER A 66 10.81 -6.31 4.12
N ALA A 67 10.74 -4.98 4.04
CA ALA A 67 10.35 -4.14 5.17
C ALA A 67 8.88 -4.36 5.56
N LEU A 68 7.97 -4.44 4.60
CA LEU A 68 6.55 -4.72 4.84
C LEU A 68 6.34 -6.10 5.48
N SER A 69 7.05 -7.12 5.00
CA SER A 69 7.02 -8.47 5.57
C SER A 69 7.52 -8.48 7.02
N ALA A 70 8.67 -7.85 7.28
CA ALA A 70 9.23 -7.75 8.63
C ALA A 70 8.28 -7.00 9.58
N TYR A 71 7.62 -5.94 9.09
CA TYR A 71 6.63 -5.20 9.87
C TYR A 71 5.40 -6.04 10.20
N SER A 72 4.87 -6.84 9.26
CA SER A 72 3.75 -7.74 9.54
C SER A 72 4.10 -8.73 10.65
N ALA A 73 5.27 -9.38 10.54
CA ALA A 73 5.73 -10.32 11.55
C ALA A 73 5.93 -9.66 12.93
N ALA A 74 6.46 -8.43 12.98
CA ALA A 74 6.57 -7.68 14.22
C ALA A 74 5.19 -7.34 14.81
N ARG A 75 4.25 -6.89 13.97
CA ARG A 75 2.87 -6.58 14.37
C ARG A 75 2.16 -7.81 14.95
N GLU A 76 2.32 -8.97 14.33
CA GLU A 76 1.74 -10.24 14.80
C GLU A 76 2.33 -10.65 16.15
N ARG A 77 3.65 -10.55 16.34
CA ARG A 77 4.30 -10.82 17.64
C ARG A 77 3.82 -9.89 18.75
N LEU A 78 3.61 -8.61 18.42
CA LEU A 78 3.08 -7.62 19.35
C LEU A 78 1.60 -7.88 19.69
N ALA A 79 0.83 -8.41 18.74
CA ALA A 79 -0.56 -8.79 18.98
C ALA A 79 -0.70 -10.08 19.82
N SER A 80 0.25 -11.02 19.68
CA SER A 80 0.27 -12.27 20.45
C SER A 80 0.90 -12.13 21.84
N SER A 81 1.81 -11.17 22.01
CA SER A 81 2.30 -10.79 23.33
C SER A 81 1.20 -9.96 24.01
N SER A 82 0.79 -10.32 25.24
CA SER A 82 -0.26 -9.64 26.02
C SER A 82 0.15 -8.24 26.51
N TRP A 83 0.76 -7.44 25.64
CA TRP A 83 1.04 -6.04 25.93
C TRP A 83 -0.27 -5.25 25.86
N PRO A 84 -0.59 -4.37 26.83
CA PRO A 84 -1.83 -3.64 26.82
C PRO A 84 -1.95 -2.82 25.53
N LEU A 85 -3.01 -3.09 24.78
CA LEU A 85 -3.43 -2.40 23.55
C LEU A 85 -3.37 -0.88 23.74
N VAL A 86 -2.26 -0.26 23.36
CA VAL A 86 -2.22 1.18 23.10
C VAL A 86 -3.14 1.39 21.89
N ARG A 87 -4.31 1.96 22.16
CA ARG A 87 -5.36 2.24 21.19
C ARG A 87 -4.77 2.84 19.92
N ARG A 88 -5.11 2.24 18.77
CA ARG A 88 -4.80 2.80 17.44
C ARG A 88 -5.29 4.26 17.37
N PRO A 89 -4.43 5.25 17.04
CA PRO A 89 -4.87 6.62 16.80
C PRO A 89 -5.48 6.72 15.38
N SER A 90 -6.61 6.03 15.15
CA SER A 90 -7.36 6.16 13.90
C SER A 90 -8.85 6.46 14.10
N GLN A 91 -9.32 6.54 15.34
CA GLN A 91 -10.69 7.01 15.66
C GLN A 91 -10.73 8.38 16.34
N ALA A 92 -9.58 9.03 16.57
CA ALA A 92 -9.52 10.35 17.23
C ALA A 92 -9.60 11.56 16.26
N CYS A 93 -9.64 11.33 14.94
CA CYS A 93 -9.55 12.42 13.95
C CYS A 93 -10.90 12.82 13.32
N SER A 94 -12.02 12.72 14.04
CA SER A 94 -13.33 13.16 13.53
C SER A 94 -14.09 14.14 14.42
N SER A 95 -13.48 14.73 15.45
CA SER A 95 -14.15 15.75 16.26
C SER A 95 -13.20 16.75 16.93
N ASN A 96 -12.81 17.79 16.18
CA ASN A 96 -12.82 19.21 16.59
C ASN A 96 -11.83 20.08 15.78
N GLU A 97 -12.11 20.29 14.49
CA GLU A 97 -11.53 21.42 13.75
C GLU A 97 -12.11 22.78 14.19
N ARG A 98 -13.22 22.81 14.93
CA ARG A 98 -13.88 24.06 15.34
C ARG A 98 -13.24 24.77 16.54
N ASP A 99 -12.49 24.05 17.39
CA ASP A 99 -11.90 24.65 18.59
C ASP A 99 -10.58 25.38 18.31
N TYR A 100 -9.81 24.91 17.32
CA TYR A 100 -8.52 25.53 16.97
C TYR A 100 -8.67 26.95 16.40
N LEU A 101 -9.74 27.20 15.62
CA LEU A 101 -9.99 28.51 15.02
C LEU A 101 -10.57 29.54 16.01
N ARG A 102 -11.02 29.11 17.20
CA ARG A 102 -11.53 30.01 18.24
C ARG A 102 -10.44 30.54 19.18
N SER A 103 -9.33 29.81 19.29
CA SER A 103 -8.17 30.19 20.13
C SER A 103 -7.26 31.23 19.46
N SER A 104 -7.20 31.24 18.13
CA SER A 104 -6.30 32.11 17.34
C SER A 104 -6.83 33.52 17.06
N ARG A 105 -8.03 33.87 17.55
CA ARG A 105 -8.61 35.24 17.44
C ARG A 105 -8.52 36.09 18.70
N SER A 106 -7.78 35.64 19.72
CA SER A 106 -7.58 36.37 20.98
C SER A 106 -6.10 36.61 21.24
N ARG A 107 -5.41 37.31 20.33
CA ARG A 107 -4.17 38.06 20.60
C ARG A 107 -4.11 39.30 19.72
#